data_AF-F8A329-F1
#
_entry.id   AF-F8A329-F1
#
_cell.length_a   1.000
_cell.length_b   1.000
_cell.length_c   1.000
_cell.angle_alpha   90.00
_cell.angle_beta   90.00
_cell.angle_gamma   90.00
#
_symmetry.space_group_name_H-M   'P 1'
#
loop_
_entity.id
_entity.type
_entity.pdbx_description
1 polymer ?
#
loop_
_entity_poly.entity_id
_entity_poly.type
_entity_poly.pdbx_seq_one_letter_code
_entity_poly.pdbx_strand_id
1 'polypeptide(L)'
;MMTRMTAEGVAFDGGRWYVYALIDPIMFRKTGSHLLSVLYVGKGTKDRANQHARDERKALERAAASLPMHGSKSERIRWLLGSGEDIPAVTLASGFVDENDAYRAETLAMELISRLLAAHGLEPLGNAVPGHGQASGMQISGQAHELGGPKRPALSPVAVDGEPTFELRSVRESLYASTSRRVDWRSAQVVRRPSILVKGTTEAMPSGSHSPLPREALPPSLADVAHRVTPRDIEIAAGSEFVRRGYDPDDPWTDHEARERATRYWPFAATTVREWLLDDDQGPLDLLLAVPGTGGTTVRYAWEVNRAAVFDFYPAIGRWGIPLGRALLDHPARGLCLVEDREERKGVQVLLNHVAGCRLLIP
;
A
#
# COMPACT_ATOMS: atom_id res chain seq x y z
N MET A 1 4.13 43.09 -26.26
CA MET A 1 5.35 42.87 -25.46
C MET A 1 4.95 41.95 -24.31
N MET A 2 5.04 40.63 -24.52
CA MET A 2 4.60 39.63 -23.53
C MET A 2 5.79 39.22 -22.66
N THR A 3 5.65 39.43 -21.36
CA THR A 3 6.63 39.10 -20.33
C THR A 3 6.81 37.58 -20.28
N ARG A 4 8.00 37.09 -20.66
CA ARG A 4 8.42 35.72 -20.40
C ARG A 4 8.52 35.54 -18.88
N MET A 5 7.63 34.73 -18.30
CA MET A 5 7.89 34.16 -16.99
C MET A 5 8.98 33.10 -17.16
N THR A 6 10.21 33.48 -16.85
CA THR A 6 11.31 32.52 -16.62
C THR A 6 10.98 31.78 -15.33
N ALA A 7 10.86 30.45 -15.41
CA ALA A 7 10.77 29.60 -14.22
C ALA A 7 11.96 29.88 -13.32
N GLU A 8 11.73 30.55 -12.19
CA GLU A 8 12.75 30.79 -11.18
C GLU A 8 13.19 29.43 -10.61
N GLY A 9 14.46 29.11 -10.83
CA GLY A 9 15.07 27.91 -10.31
C GLY A 9 15.08 27.94 -8.79
N VAL A 10 14.52 26.91 -8.18
CA VAL A 10 14.57 26.69 -6.74
C VAL A 10 16.04 26.52 -6.32
N ALA A 11 16.58 27.49 -5.58
CA ALA A 11 17.94 27.43 -5.03
C ALA A 11 18.04 26.30 -3.99
N PHE A 12 19.03 25.43 -4.16
CA PHE A 12 19.07 24.12 -3.51
C PHE A 12 20.07 24.07 -2.34
N ASP A 13 19.57 23.80 -1.14
CA ASP A 13 20.36 23.77 0.09
C ASP A 13 20.85 22.34 0.41
N GLY A 14 22.13 22.06 0.14
CA GLY A 14 22.88 21.02 0.86
C GLY A 14 22.87 19.57 0.33
N GLY A 15 21.74 18.97 -0.04
CA GLY A 15 21.66 17.52 -0.36
C GLY A 15 22.37 17.08 -1.66
N ARG A 16 22.99 15.89 -1.69
CA ARG A 16 23.73 15.38 -2.88
C ARG A 16 22.81 14.77 -3.93
N TRP A 17 21.68 14.18 -3.53
CA TRP A 17 20.78 13.42 -4.40
C TRP A 17 19.34 13.95 -4.40
N TYR A 18 18.62 13.72 -5.51
CA TYR A 18 17.20 14.06 -5.70
C TYR A 18 16.48 13.03 -6.58
N VAL A 19 15.16 13.02 -6.50
CA VAL A 19 14.23 12.26 -7.35
C VAL A 19 13.46 13.25 -8.22
N TYR A 20 13.28 12.92 -9.49
CA TYR A 20 12.61 13.74 -10.49
C TYR A 20 11.65 12.91 -11.33
N ALA A 21 10.75 13.59 -12.03
CA ALA A 21 9.86 13.01 -13.02
C ALA A 21 10.00 13.71 -14.37
N LEU A 22 9.87 12.96 -15.46
CA LEU A 22 9.67 13.53 -16.81
C LEU A 22 8.19 13.52 -17.14
N ILE A 23 7.75 14.62 -17.74
CA ILE A 23 6.35 14.87 -18.04
C ILE A 23 6.10 14.70 -19.53
N ASP A 24 5.06 13.95 -19.89
CA ASP A 24 4.57 13.82 -21.26
C ASP A 24 3.78 15.09 -21.59
N PRO A 25 4.29 15.97 -22.46
CA PRO A 25 3.65 17.25 -22.75
C PRO A 25 2.31 17.09 -23.47
N ILE A 26 2.09 15.96 -24.15
CA ILE A 26 0.82 15.67 -24.84
C ILE A 26 -0.22 15.24 -23.81
N MET A 27 0.15 14.34 -22.88
CA MET A 27 -0.74 13.97 -21.77
C MET A 27 -1.02 15.15 -20.85
N PHE A 28 -0.04 16.03 -20.64
CA PHE A 28 -0.24 17.24 -19.84
C PHE A 28 -1.26 18.18 -20.46
N ARG A 29 -1.21 18.40 -21.77
CA ARG A 29 -2.24 19.18 -22.47
C ARG A 29 -3.63 18.55 -22.41
N LYS A 30 -3.72 17.22 -22.33
CA LYS A 30 -5.00 16.49 -22.24
C LYS A 30 -5.60 16.50 -20.83
N THR A 31 -4.76 16.35 -19.81
CA THR A 31 -5.20 16.14 -18.42
C THR A 31 -5.12 17.40 -17.55
N GLY A 32 -4.29 18.38 -17.93
CA GLY A 32 -3.97 19.54 -17.10
C GLY A 32 -3.13 19.23 -15.86
N SER A 33 -2.80 17.95 -15.60
CA SER A 33 -2.16 17.49 -14.37
C SER A 33 -0.75 16.97 -14.65
N HIS A 34 0.24 17.55 -13.95
CA HIS A 34 1.62 17.09 -14.03
C HIS A 34 1.76 15.65 -13.52
N LEU A 35 1.03 15.27 -12.47
CA LEU A 35 1.10 13.93 -11.88
C LEU A 35 0.50 12.85 -12.80
N LEU A 36 -0.62 13.15 -13.48
CA LEU A 36 -1.22 12.24 -14.45
C LEU A 36 -0.48 12.21 -15.80
N SER A 37 0.54 13.04 -15.94
CA SER A 37 1.35 13.17 -17.15
C SER A 37 2.77 12.68 -16.95
N VAL A 38 3.09 12.07 -15.80
CA VAL A 38 4.42 11.50 -15.58
C VAL A 38 4.61 10.29 -16.48
N LEU A 39 5.68 10.28 -17.27
CA LEU A 39 6.06 9.14 -18.11
C LEU A 39 7.27 8.37 -17.54
N TYR A 40 8.06 9.02 -16.69
CA TYR A 40 9.28 8.49 -16.11
C TYR A 40 9.55 9.12 -14.76
N VAL A 41 10.11 8.33 -13.85
CA VAL A 41 10.67 8.78 -12.58
C VAL A 41 12.12 8.33 -12.54
N GLY A 42 13.00 9.22 -12.09
CA GLY A 42 14.43 8.97 -12.02
C GLY A 42 15.05 9.55 -10.75
N LYS A 43 16.25 9.12 -10.40
CA LYS A 43 17.13 9.79 -9.41
C LYS A 43 18.35 10.44 -10.05
N GLY A 44 18.89 11.48 -9.41
CA GLY A 44 20.07 12.21 -9.87
C GLY A 44 20.88 12.84 -8.74
N THR A 45 22.07 13.38 -9.07
CA THR A 45 22.93 14.14 -8.15
C THR A 45 23.16 15.58 -8.59
N LYS A 46 23.62 16.43 -7.64
CA LYS A 46 23.85 17.89 -7.75
C LYS A 46 24.15 18.45 -9.16
N ASP A 47 23.61 19.65 -9.39
CA ASP A 47 23.70 20.57 -10.54
C ASP A 47 23.09 20.14 -11.87
N ARG A 48 22.40 18.99 -11.92
CA ARG A 48 22.08 18.37 -13.21
C ARG A 48 20.63 17.97 -13.43
N ALA A 49 19.58 18.54 -12.83
CA ALA A 49 18.22 18.18 -13.28
C ALA A 49 18.04 18.48 -14.78
N ASN A 50 18.42 19.70 -15.19
CA ASN A 50 18.40 20.11 -16.60
C ASN A 50 19.51 19.47 -17.43
N GLN A 51 20.68 19.21 -16.85
CA GLN A 51 21.81 18.62 -17.56
C GLN A 51 21.67 17.09 -17.72
N HIS A 52 21.14 16.37 -16.73
CA HIS A 52 20.73 14.97 -16.85
C HIS A 52 19.59 14.82 -17.85
N ALA A 53 18.57 15.70 -17.83
CA ALA A 53 17.54 15.67 -18.87
C ALA A 53 18.14 15.87 -20.28
N ARG A 54 19.17 16.73 -20.42
CA ARG A 54 19.92 16.92 -21.67
C ARG A 54 20.86 15.76 -22.00
N ASP A 55 21.49 15.13 -21.01
CA ASP A 55 22.44 14.03 -21.19
C ASP A 55 21.70 12.72 -21.47
N GLU A 56 20.55 12.47 -20.84
CA GLU A 56 19.60 11.41 -21.21
C GLU A 56 19.06 11.66 -22.63
N ARG A 57 18.66 12.90 -22.97
CA ARG A 57 18.27 13.27 -24.35
C ARG A 57 19.38 12.90 -25.35
N LYS A 58 20.64 13.27 -25.08
CA LYS A 58 21.79 12.95 -25.95
C LYS A 58 22.14 11.46 -25.97
N ALA A 59 22.03 10.75 -24.84
CA ALA A 59 22.25 9.31 -24.77
C ALA A 59 21.19 8.54 -25.57
N LEU A 60 19.95 9.02 -25.55
CA LEU A 60 18.82 8.44 -26.28
C LEU A 60 18.83 8.78 -27.78
N GLU A 61 19.25 9.99 -28.16
CA GLU A 61 19.52 10.36 -29.57
C GLU A 61 20.63 9.48 -30.16
N ARG A 62 21.71 9.23 -29.41
CA ARG A 62 22.80 8.32 -29.82
C ARG A 62 22.34 6.86 -29.90
N ALA A 63 21.54 6.40 -28.95
CA ALA A 63 20.98 5.04 -28.96
C ALA A 63 19.93 4.82 -30.07
N ALA A 64 19.28 5.89 -30.56
CA ALA A 64 18.37 5.82 -31.71
C ALA A 64 19.11 5.63 -33.05
N ALA A 65 20.40 6.00 -33.12
CA ALA A 65 21.23 5.82 -34.31
C ALA A 65 21.89 4.43 -34.40
N SER A 66 21.93 3.66 -33.31
CA SER A 66 22.59 2.35 -33.25
C SER A 66 21.67 1.25 -32.69
N LEU A 67 21.07 0.49 -33.62
CA LEU A 67 20.38 -0.81 -33.48
C LEU A 67 18.93 -0.83 -32.93
N PRO A 68 18.11 -1.82 -33.35
CA PRO A 68 16.68 -1.89 -33.04
C PRO A 68 16.49 -2.41 -31.61
N MET A 69 15.96 -1.57 -30.72
CA MET A 69 15.58 -1.96 -29.37
C MET A 69 14.05 -1.98 -29.26
N HIS A 70 13.49 -3.15 -28.96
CA HIS A 70 12.09 -3.35 -28.62
C HIS A 70 11.84 -2.98 -27.15
N GLY A 71 10.88 -2.09 -26.90
CA GLY A 71 10.39 -1.75 -25.56
C GLY A 71 9.65 -0.42 -25.48
N SER A 72 8.51 -0.38 -24.80
CA SER A 72 7.55 0.74 -24.76
C SER A 72 8.11 2.07 -24.25
N LYS A 73 9.12 2.05 -23.37
CA LYS A 73 9.72 3.25 -22.74
C LYS A 73 10.51 4.10 -23.73
N SER A 74 11.51 3.50 -24.36
CA SER A 74 12.44 4.19 -25.26
C SER A 74 11.75 4.60 -26.56
N GLU A 75 10.73 3.84 -26.98
CA GLU A 75 9.89 4.16 -28.14
C GLU A 75 9.01 5.39 -27.88
N ARG A 76 8.34 5.48 -26.71
CA ARG A 76 7.46 6.62 -26.38
C ARG A 76 8.25 7.92 -26.21
N ILE A 77 9.39 7.87 -25.53
CA ILE A 77 10.28 9.04 -25.40
C ILE A 77 10.85 9.45 -26.77
N ARG A 78 11.23 8.49 -27.62
CA ARG A 78 11.71 8.75 -28.99
C ARG A 78 10.64 9.39 -29.86
N TRP A 79 9.39 8.92 -29.77
CA TRP A 79 8.27 9.49 -30.51
C TRP A 79 8.00 10.95 -30.09
N LEU A 80 8.03 11.24 -28.79
CA LEU A 80 7.87 12.61 -28.27
C LEU A 80 8.98 13.54 -28.77
N LEU A 81 10.24 13.11 -28.68
CA LEU A 81 11.39 13.89 -29.17
C LEU A 81 11.37 14.04 -30.69
N GLY A 82 11.05 12.99 -31.44
CA GLY A 82 10.91 13.01 -32.91
C GLY A 82 9.77 13.89 -33.41
N SER A 83 8.77 14.15 -32.56
CA SER A 83 7.66 15.08 -32.83
C SER A 83 8.00 16.55 -32.55
N GLY A 84 9.23 16.84 -32.08
CA GLY A 84 9.67 18.19 -31.74
C GLY A 84 9.11 18.75 -30.43
N GLU A 85 8.56 17.88 -29.56
CA GLU A 85 8.06 18.29 -28.25
C GLU A 85 9.21 18.40 -27.24
N ASP A 86 9.12 19.38 -26.33
CA ASP A 86 10.03 19.48 -25.19
C ASP A 86 9.47 18.66 -24.03
N ILE A 87 10.29 17.80 -23.43
CA ILE A 87 9.92 16.94 -22.31
C ILE A 87 10.40 17.62 -21.03
N PRO A 88 9.53 18.29 -20.26
CA PRO A 88 9.95 18.96 -19.03
C PRO A 88 10.23 17.94 -17.93
N ALA A 89 11.17 18.30 -17.07
CA ALA A 89 11.49 17.58 -15.85
C ALA A 89 11.00 18.38 -14.64
N VAL A 90 10.45 17.70 -13.65
CA VAL A 90 10.08 18.27 -12.36
C VAL A 90 10.76 17.52 -11.23
N THR A 91 11.26 18.24 -10.23
CA THR A 91 11.82 17.61 -9.02
C THR A 91 10.67 17.17 -8.12
N LEU A 92 10.65 15.89 -7.75
CA LEU A 92 9.65 15.31 -6.85
C LEU A 92 10.07 15.41 -5.39
N ALA A 93 11.33 15.07 -5.12
CA ALA A 93 11.90 15.08 -3.78
C ALA A 93 13.42 15.28 -3.87
N SER A 94 14.03 15.84 -2.84
CA SER A 94 15.43 16.23 -2.88
C SER A 94 15.96 16.47 -1.47
N GLY A 95 17.28 16.58 -1.31
CA GLY A 95 17.91 16.67 0.01
C GLY A 95 18.51 15.36 0.51
N PHE A 96 18.50 14.30 -0.31
CA PHE A 96 19.02 12.98 0.09
C PHE A 96 20.54 13.02 0.25
N VAL A 97 21.01 12.43 1.35
CA VAL A 97 22.42 12.44 1.75
C VAL A 97 23.21 11.38 0.97
N ASP A 98 22.61 10.22 0.74
CA ASP A 98 23.19 9.12 -0.01
C ASP A 98 22.27 8.59 -1.13
N GLU A 99 22.86 7.77 -2.00
CA GLU A 99 22.19 7.23 -3.19
C GLU A 99 21.09 6.22 -2.86
N ASN A 100 21.25 5.50 -1.74
CA ASN A 100 20.35 4.44 -1.35
C ASN A 100 19.00 5.03 -0.89
N ASP A 101 19.05 6.14 -0.16
CA ASP A 101 17.86 6.90 0.19
C ASP A 101 17.15 7.46 -1.05
N ALA A 102 17.89 7.99 -2.02
CA ALA A 102 17.34 8.48 -3.27
C ALA A 102 16.72 7.34 -4.12
N TYR A 103 17.33 6.15 -4.12
CA TYR A 103 16.81 4.96 -4.80
C TYR A 103 15.49 4.45 -4.19
N ARG A 104 15.42 4.43 -2.85
CA ARG A 104 14.18 4.09 -2.14
C ARG A 104 13.07 5.09 -2.44
N ALA A 105 13.40 6.38 -2.44
CA ALA A 105 12.46 7.44 -2.77
C ALA A 105 11.98 7.39 -4.24
N GLU A 106 12.89 7.08 -5.18
CA GLU A 106 12.57 6.86 -6.59
C GLU A 106 11.61 5.69 -6.78
N THR A 107 11.90 4.55 -6.14
CA THR A 107 11.08 3.34 -6.22
C THR A 107 9.67 3.58 -5.68
N LEU A 108 9.56 4.26 -4.52
CA LEU A 108 8.26 4.64 -3.96
C LEU A 108 7.49 5.60 -4.88
N ALA A 109 8.17 6.60 -5.45
CA ALA A 109 7.55 7.53 -6.39
C ALA A 109 7.04 6.81 -7.64
N MET A 110 7.80 5.83 -8.17
CA MET A 110 7.37 5.00 -9.29
C MET A 110 6.08 4.21 -8.98
N GLU A 111 6.01 3.58 -7.81
CA GLU A 111 4.85 2.79 -7.41
C GLU A 111 3.60 3.68 -7.26
N LEU A 112 3.72 4.78 -6.52
CA LEU A 112 2.61 5.70 -6.25
C LEU A 112 2.05 6.29 -7.55
N ILE A 113 2.93 6.74 -8.43
CA ILE A 113 2.53 7.31 -9.71
C ILE A 113 1.93 6.23 -10.62
N SER A 114 2.48 5.02 -10.66
CA SER A 114 1.91 3.93 -11.45
C SER A 114 0.49 3.56 -10.99
N ARG A 115 0.25 3.50 -9.68
CA ARG A 115 -1.09 3.28 -9.11
C ARG A 115 -2.04 4.43 -9.43
N LEU A 116 -1.57 5.68 -9.34
CA LEU A 116 -2.35 6.85 -9.69
C LEU A 116 -2.78 6.83 -11.16
N LEU A 117 -1.86 6.52 -12.07
CA LEU A 117 -2.14 6.40 -13.51
C LEU A 117 -3.15 5.29 -13.78
N ALA A 118 -2.95 4.11 -13.20
CA ALA A 118 -3.87 2.98 -13.34
C ALA A 118 -5.29 3.30 -12.83
N ALA A 119 -5.41 4.01 -11.71
CA ALA A 119 -6.69 4.44 -11.16
C ALA A 119 -7.46 5.40 -12.10
N HIS A 120 -6.74 6.08 -13.00
CA HIS A 120 -7.32 6.97 -14.02
C HIS A 120 -7.40 6.32 -15.40
N GLY A 121 -7.20 5.00 -15.50
CA GLY A 121 -7.21 4.27 -16.77
C GLY A 121 -6.09 4.68 -17.73
N LEU A 122 -5.00 5.24 -17.21
CA LEU A 122 -3.84 5.66 -17.98
C LEU A 122 -2.78 4.56 -18.01
N GLU A 123 -1.94 4.58 -19.06
CA GLU A 123 -0.83 3.66 -19.17
C GLU A 123 0.14 3.82 -17.98
N PRO A 124 0.65 2.71 -17.42
CA PRO A 124 1.60 2.74 -16.32
C PRO A 124 2.95 3.35 -16.74
N LEU A 125 3.77 3.71 -15.75
CA LEU A 125 5.10 4.25 -16.00
C LEU A 125 5.94 3.30 -16.85
N GLY A 126 6.70 3.86 -17.81
CA GLY A 126 7.57 3.07 -18.68
C GLY A 126 8.79 2.45 -17.99
N ASN A 127 8.96 2.61 -16.68
CA ASN A 127 10.10 2.06 -15.96
C ASN A 127 9.98 0.54 -15.82
N ALA A 128 10.68 -0.20 -16.68
CA ALA A 128 10.91 -1.63 -16.45
C ALA A 128 11.64 -1.81 -15.11
N VAL A 129 11.03 -2.57 -14.21
CA VAL A 129 11.64 -2.99 -12.93
C VAL A 129 12.89 -3.82 -13.25
N PRO A 130 14.09 -3.48 -12.75
CA PRO A 130 15.26 -4.33 -12.90
C PRO A 130 15.11 -5.55 -11.97
N GLY A 131 14.91 -6.74 -12.56
CA GLY A 131 15.25 -8.02 -11.92
C GLY A 131 14.09 -8.95 -11.55
N HIS A 132 13.42 -9.54 -12.54
CA HIS A 132 12.96 -10.93 -12.46
C HIS A 132 13.13 -11.58 -13.84
N GLY A 133 14.27 -12.25 -14.03
CA GLY A 133 14.43 -13.20 -15.11
C GLY A 133 13.78 -14.52 -14.72
N GLN A 134 12.59 -14.80 -15.23
CA GLN A 134 12.24 -16.15 -15.68
C GLN A 134 11.42 -16.04 -16.96
N ALA A 135 11.94 -16.70 -17.99
CA ALA A 135 11.27 -16.95 -19.25
C ALA A 135 10.03 -17.82 -19.01
N SER A 136 8.95 -17.53 -19.72
CA SER A 136 8.00 -18.51 -20.23
C SER A 136 7.24 -17.88 -21.39
N GLY A 137 7.29 -18.53 -22.54
CA GLY A 137 6.92 -17.97 -23.82
C GLY A 137 5.41 -17.76 -24.01
N MET A 138 5.10 -16.71 -24.77
CA MET A 138 3.95 -16.70 -25.68
C MET A 138 4.38 -15.94 -26.93
N GLN A 139 4.45 -16.64 -28.07
CA GLN A 139 4.46 -15.99 -29.38
C GLN A 139 3.11 -15.29 -29.55
N ILE A 140 3.12 -13.97 -29.63
CA ILE A 140 1.99 -13.22 -30.20
C ILE A 140 2.46 -12.70 -31.56
N SER A 141 2.02 -13.39 -32.60
CA SER A 141 2.05 -12.87 -33.97
C SER A 141 0.98 -11.80 -34.10
N GLY A 142 1.38 -10.54 -34.25
CA GLY A 142 0.49 -9.44 -34.60
C GLY A 142 1.25 -8.43 -35.45
N GLN A 143 0.83 -8.25 -36.70
CA GLN A 143 1.41 -7.29 -37.63
C GLN A 143 1.29 -5.86 -37.10
N ALA A 144 2.35 -5.08 -37.28
CA ALA A 144 2.35 -3.64 -37.00
C ALA A 144 1.40 -2.93 -37.96
N HIS A 145 0.33 -2.34 -37.43
CA HIS A 145 -0.48 -1.37 -38.16
C HIS A 145 0.17 0.02 -38.04
N GLU A 146 0.55 0.61 -39.18
CA GLU A 146 0.89 2.02 -39.27
C GLU A 146 -0.38 2.87 -39.04
N LEU A 147 -0.46 3.57 -37.91
CA LEU A 147 -1.48 4.58 -37.68
C LEU A 147 -0.91 5.95 -38.02
N GLY A 148 -1.21 6.43 -39.23
CA GLY A 148 -0.99 7.81 -39.63
C GLY A 148 -1.71 8.77 -38.68
N GLY A 149 -0.96 9.62 -37.99
CA GLY A 149 -1.50 10.56 -37.01
C GLY A 149 -2.29 11.70 -37.66
N PRO A 150 -3.51 12.03 -37.16
CA PRO A 150 -4.26 13.19 -37.65
C PRO A 150 -3.71 14.51 -37.09
N LYS A 151 -3.99 15.58 -37.85
CA LYS A 151 -3.59 16.98 -37.64
C LYS A 151 -4.16 17.56 -36.32
N ARG A 152 -3.35 18.34 -35.60
CA ARG A 152 -3.67 19.03 -34.32
C ARG A 152 -5.02 19.78 -34.35
N PRO A 153 -6.00 19.43 -33.49
CA PRO A 153 -7.01 20.37 -33.05
C PRO A 153 -6.46 21.19 -31.87
N ALA A 154 -6.63 22.51 -31.93
CA ALA A 154 -6.41 23.39 -30.79
C ALA A 154 -7.63 23.31 -29.88
N LEU A 155 -7.50 22.63 -28.74
CA LEU A 155 -8.49 22.68 -27.67
C LEU A 155 -7.82 23.25 -26.42
N SER A 156 -8.38 24.34 -25.91
CA SER A 156 -8.02 24.92 -24.62
C SER A 156 -8.59 24.04 -23.49
N PRO A 157 -7.87 23.88 -22.36
CA PRO A 157 -8.31 23.04 -21.27
C PRO A 157 -9.57 23.61 -20.60
N VAL A 158 -10.55 22.73 -20.37
CA VAL A 158 -11.71 23.01 -19.54
C VAL A 158 -11.31 22.68 -18.10
N ALA A 159 -11.39 23.65 -17.20
CA ALA A 159 -11.19 23.41 -15.77
C ALA A 159 -12.29 22.48 -15.25
N VAL A 160 -11.91 21.42 -14.54
CA VAL A 160 -12.86 20.54 -13.86
C VAL A 160 -13.10 21.11 -12.47
N ASP A 161 -14.29 21.67 -12.24
CA ASP A 161 -14.75 22.03 -10.91
C ASP A 161 -15.04 20.77 -10.09
N GLY A 162 -14.51 20.72 -8.86
CA GLY A 162 -14.78 19.63 -7.91
C GLY A 162 -13.70 18.56 -7.76
N GLU A 163 -12.41 18.90 -7.89
CA GLU A 163 -11.36 18.00 -7.41
C GLU A 163 -11.58 17.68 -5.92
N PRO A 164 -11.73 16.41 -5.51
CA PRO A 164 -11.60 16.08 -4.11
C PRO A 164 -10.18 16.48 -3.70
N THR A 165 -10.08 17.34 -2.69
CA THR A 165 -8.81 17.64 -2.03
C THR A 165 -8.24 16.34 -1.50
N PHE A 166 -7.36 15.70 -2.27
CA PHE A 166 -6.53 14.62 -1.80
C PHE A 166 -5.55 15.24 -0.80
N GLU A 167 -5.84 15.09 0.49
CA GLU A 167 -4.78 15.17 1.48
C GLU A 167 -3.73 14.11 1.12
N LEU A 168 -2.60 14.58 0.58
CA LEU A 168 -1.37 13.80 0.51
C LEU A 168 -0.96 13.44 1.95
N ARG A 169 -1.50 12.33 2.46
CA ARG A 169 -1.02 11.71 3.69
C ARG A 169 0.46 11.44 3.49
N SER A 170 1.28 12.12 4.28
CA SER A 170 2.71 12.24 4.01
C SER A 170 3.38 10.86 3.94
N VAL A 171 4.21 10.66 2.92
CA VAL A 171 5.17 9.54 2.75
C VAL A 171 5.96 9.23 4.05
N ARG A 172 6.08 10.21 4.93
CA ARG A 172 6.64 10.11 6.28
C ARG A 172 5.89 9.09 7.18
N GLU A 173 4.57 8.97 7.09
CA GLU A 173 3.80 7.97 7.87
C GLU A 173 4.02 6.53 7.37
N SER A 174 4.20 6.36 6.05
CA SER A 174 4.58 5.07 5.45
C SER A 174 6.04 4.69 5.73
N LEU A 175 6.96 5.67 5.78
CA LEU A 175 8.38 5.43 6.05
C LEU A 175 8.74 5.22 7.53
N TYR A 176 7.95 5.75 8.48
CA TYR A 176 8.12 5.40 9.91
C TYR A 176 7.82 3.92 10.21
N ALA A 177 7.41 3.15 9.19
CA ALA A 177 7.22 1.71 9.31
C ALA A 177 8.51 0.91 9.57
N SER A 178 9.72 1.42 9.34
CA SER A 178 10.96 0.63 9.52
C SER A 178 11.62 0.76 10.91
N THR A 179 11.27 1.78 11.70
CA THR A 179 11.77 1.95 13.08
C THR A 179 10.60 2.00 14.06
N SER A 180 10.21 0.83 14.54
CA SER A 180 9.05 0.70 15.41
C SER A 180 9.30 1.37 16.76
N ARG A 181 8.76 2.59 16.94
CA ARG A 181 8.78 3.27 18.24
C ARG A 181 8.03 2.39 19.25
N ARG A 182 8.75 1.95 20.28
CA ARG A 182 8.18 1.17 21.38
C ARG A 182 7.43 2.09 22.32
N VAL A 183 6.18 1.78 22.61
CA VAL A 183 5.33 2.58 23.50
C VAL A 183 4.52 1.65 24.39
N ASP A 184 4.42 2.00 25.68
CA ASP A 184 3.51 1.31 26.59
C ASP A 184 2.08 1.49 26.09
N TRP A 185 1.40 0.36 25.83
CA TRP A 185 0.04 0.39 25.30
C TRP A 185 -0.96 0.99 26.28
N ARG A 186 -0.67 0.95 27.59
CA ARG A 186 -1.49 1.55 28.66
C ARG A 186 -1.36 3.06 28.74
N SER A 187 -0.43 3.66 28.00
CA SER A 187 -0.39 5.11 27.86
C SER A 187 -1.75 5.59 27.34
N ALA A 188 -2.41 6.48 28.09
CA ALA A 188 -3.78 6.95 27.84
C ALA A 188 -4.03 7.51 26.43
N GLN A 189 -2.96 7.74 25.65
CA GLN A 189 -3.05 8.22 24.28
C GLN A 189 -3.03 7.12 23.22
N VAL A 190 -2.61 5.88 23.54
CA VAL A 190 -2.28 4.82 22.56
C VAL A 190 -3.44 3.84 22.33
N VAL A 191 -3.87 3.15 23.38
CA VAL A 191 -5.07 2.32 23.39
C VAL A 191 -6.06 2.99 24.33
N ARG A 192 -7.11 3.60 23.77
CA ARG A 192 -8.05 4.46 24.52
C ARG A 192 -9.35 3.76 24.90
N ARG A 193 -9.60 2.61 24.28
CA ARG A 193 -10.83 1.83 24.43
C ARG A 193 -10.48 0.34 24.30
N PRO A 194 -11.37 -0.57 24.72
CA PRO A 194 -11.14 -2.00 24.58
C PRO A 194 -10.80 -2.37 23.13
N SER A 195 -9.62 -2.97 22.93
CA SER A 195 -9.12 -3.32 21.59
C SER A 195 -8.60 -4.75 21.56
N ILE A 196 -8.87 -5.49 20.49
CA ILE A 196 -8.20 -6.75 20.22
C ILE A 196 -6.88 -6.45 19.50
N LEU A 197 -5.76 -6.88 20.06
CA LEU A 197 -4.47 -6.91 19.36
C LEU A 197 -4.23 -8.31 18.82
N VAL A 198 -4.03 -8.45 17.51
CA VAL A 198 -3.69 -9.72 16.86
C VAL A 198 -2.32 -9.65 16.19
N LYS A 199 -1.64 -10.79 16.10
CA LYS A 199 -0.37 -10.92 15.41
C LYS A 199 -0.58 -11.49 14.01
N GLY A 200 -0.15 -10.75 12.99
CA GLY A 200 0.04 -11.27 11.64
C GLY A 200 1.31 -12.11 11.54
N THR A 201 1.50 -12.74 10.39
CA THR A 201 2.70 -13.53 10.09
C THR A 201 3.40 -13.00 8.84
N THR A 202 4.72 -13.21 8.77
CA THR A 202 5.51 -13.01 7.55
C THR A 202 5.52 -14.25 6.66
N GLU A 203 4.96 -15.36 7.11
CA GLU A 203 4.88 -16.61 6.36
C GLU A 203 3.61 -16.66 5.51
N ALA A 204 3.69 -17.40 4.41
CA ALA A 204 2.52 -17.69 3.61
C ALA A 204 1.60 -18.66 4.35
N MET A 205 0.29 -18.50 4.21
CA MET A 205 -0.71 -19.39 4.83
C MET A 205 -1.71 -19.90 3.80
N PRO A 206 -2.23 -21.12 3.95
CA PRO A 206 -3.39 -21.54 3.19
C PRO A 206 -4.58 -20.63 3.52
N SER A 207 -5.34 -20.29 2.48
CA SER A 207 -6.57 -19.50 2.55
C SER A 207 -7.69 -20.23 1.87
N GLY A 208 -8.90 -19.94 2.31
CA GLY A 208 -10.04 -20.05 1.44
C GLY A 208 -11.31 -19.62 2.14
N SER A 209 -12.43 -19.96 1.50
CA SER A 209 -13.74 -19.74 2.07
C SER A 209 -14.13 -20.93 2.93
N HIS A 210 -14.72 -20.65 4.09
CA HIS A 210 -15.22 -21.69 4.98
C HIS A 210 -16.71 -21.86 4.79
N SER A 211 -17.11 -23.10 4.55
CA SER A 211 -18.52 -23.44 4.40
C SER A 211 -19.27 -23.14 5.70
N PRO A 212 -20.47 -22.54 5.63
CA PRO A 212 -21.32 -22.42 6.80
C PRO A 212 -21.75 -23.81 7.27
N LEU A 213 -21.80 -23.99 8.58
CA LEU A 213 -22.33 -25.18 9.22
C LEU A 213 -23.80 -24.93 9.64
N PRO A 214 -24.58 -26.01 9.86
CA PRO A 214 -25.89 -25.90 10.49
C PRO A 214 -25.78 -25.31 11.90
N ARG A 215 -26.83 -24.61 12.37
CA ARG A 215 -26.83 -23.93 13.69
C ARG A 215 -26.65 -24.89 14.86
N GLU A 216 -27.07 -26.13 14.68
CA GLU A 216 -26.92 -27.24 15.62
C GLU A 216 -25.45 -27.57 15.91
N ALA A 217 -24.50 -27.11 15.08
CA ALA A 217 -23.07 -27.21 15.34
C ALA A 217 -22.57 -26.23 16.41
N LEU A 218 -23.39 -25.25 16.83
CA LEU A 218 -23.03 -24.37 17.94
C LEU A 218 -23.13 -25.12 19.29
N PRO A 219 -22.17 -24.91 20.21
CA PRO A 219 -22.26 -25.46 21.55
C PRO A 219 -23.50 -24.92 22.28
N PRO A 220 -24.13 -25.69 23.18
CA PRO A 220 -25.32 -25.25 23.92
C PRO A 220 -25.14 -23.94 24.68
N SER A 221 -23.90 -23.63 25.10
CA SER A 221 -23.55 -22.39 25.78
C SER A 221 -23.72 -21.13 24.92
N LEU A 222 -23.89 -21.25 23.60
CA LEU A 222 -24.12 -20.14 22.66
C LEU A 222 -25.54 -20.10 22.10
N ALA A 223 -26.44 -20.96 22.57
CA ALA A 223 -27.79 -21.12 22.01
C ALA A 223 -28.62 -19.82 22.07
N ASP A 224 -28.45 -19.03 23.11
CA ASP A 224 -29.16 -17.76 23.32
C ASP A 224 -28.66 -16.63 22.40
N VAL A 225 -27.41 -16.71 21.93
CA VAL A 225 -26.81 -15.76 20.98
C VAL A 225 -26.68 -16.31 19.57
N ALA A 226 -27.31 -17.46 19.26
CA ALA A 226 -27.18 -18.15 17.97
C ALA A 226 -27.57 -17.29 16.75
N HIS A 227 -28.41 -16.27 16.93
CA HIS A 227 -28.79 -15.34 15.87
C HIS A 227 -27.67 -14.35 15.50
N ARG A 228 -26.65 -14.20 16.36
CA ARG A 228 -25.47 -13.34 16.17
C ARG A 228 -24.20 -14.14 15.82
N VAL A 229 -24.31 -15.45 15.62
CA VAL A 229 -23.18 -16.33 15.30
C VAL A 229 -23.47 -17.19 14.06
N THR A 230 -22.50 -17.25 13.15
CA THR A 230 -22.48 -18.22 12.03
C THR A 230 -21.44 -19.29 12.33
N PRO A 231 -21.82 -20.55 12.61
CA PRO A 231 -20.85 -21.62 12.70
C PRO A 231 -20.26 -21.89 11.31
N ARG A 232 -18.94 -22.09 11.26
CA ARG A 232 -18.14 -22.31 10.05
C ARG A 232 -17.31 -23.57 10.20
N ASP A 233 -17.15 -24.28 9.09
CA ASP A 233 -16.19 -25.38 9.02
C ASP A 233 -14.75 -24.85 9.04
N ILE A 234 -13.80 -25.69 9.45
CA ILE A 234 -12.36 -25.39 9.31
C ILE A 234 -11.83 -25.81 7.95
N GLU A 235 -12.47 -26.78 7.29
CA GLU A 235 -12.08 -27.18 5.95
C GLU A 235 -12.29 -26.04 4.96
N ILE A 236 -11.30 -25.85 4.08
CA ILE A 236 -11.37 -24.88 3.00
C ILE A 236 -12.27 -25.45 1.91
N ALA A 237 -13.27 -24.69 1.48
CA ALA A 237 -14.17 -25.13 0.41
C ALA A 237 -13.38 -25.45 -0.87
N ALA A 238 -13.68 -26.58 -1.51
CA ALA A 238 -13.03 -27.02 -2.73
C ALA A 238 -13.04 -25.91 -3.81
N GLY A 239 -11.90 -25.65 -4.42
CA GLY A 239 -11.74 -24.59 -5.44
C GLY A 239 -11.59 -23.17 -4.88
N SER A 240 -11.61 -23.00 -3.54
CA SER A 240 -11.32 -21.71 -2.88
C SER A 240 -9.91 -21.62 -2.29
N GLU A 241 -9.06 -22.61 -2.57
CA GLU A 241 -7.67 -22.63 -2.12
C GLU A 241 -6.85 -21.57 -2.85
N PHE A 242 -6.36 -20.60 -2.10
CA PHE A 242 -5.31 -19.70 -2.55
C PHE A 242 -4.28 -19.51 -1.44
N VAL A 243 -3.06 -19.17 -1.83
CA VAL A 243 -1.98 -18.89 -0.88
C VAL A 243 -2.07 -17.43 -0.46
N ARG A 244 -2.27 -17.19 0.84
CA ARG A 244 -2.07 -15.87 1.46
C ARG A 244 -0.57 -15.62 1.50
N ARG A 245 -0.07 -14.63 0.75
CA ARG A 245 1.36 -14.25 0.80
C ARG A 245 1.83 -13.82 2.20
N GLY A 246 3.10 -14.00 2.50
CA GLY A 246 3.71 -13.40 3.68
C GLY A 246 3.56 -11.86 3.71
N TYR A 247 3.73 -11.23 4.86
CA TYR A 247 3.90 -9.79 4.88
C TYR A 247 5.27 -9.41 4.32
N ASP A 248 5.26 -8.54 3.32
CA ASP A 248 6.45 -7.90 2.78
C ASP A 248 6.39 -6.39 3.14
N PRO A 249 7.40 -5.82 3.81
CA PRO A 249 7.43 -4.38 4.06
C PRO A 249 7.54 -3.53 2.78
N ASP A 250 8.12 -4.07 1.70
CA ASP A 250 8.28 -3.38 0.41
C ASP A 250 7.05 -3.55 -0.49
N ASP A 251 6.22 -4.57 -0.22
CA ASP A 251 4.89 -4.75 -0.80
C ASP A 251 3.86 -5.03 0.32
N PRO A 252 3.41 -4.02 1.08
CA PRO A 252 2.48 -4.24 2.18
C PRO A 252 1.17 -4.88 1.72
N TRP A 253 0.52 -5.65 2.60
CA TRP A 253 -0.82 -6.16 2.34
C TRP A 253 -1.80 -5.05 1.95
N THR A 254 -2.65 -5.34 0.98
CA THR A 254 -3.85 -4.55 0.73
C THR A 254 -4.80 -4.66 1.94
N ASP A 255 -5.74 -3.72 2.07
CA ASP A 255 -6.74 -3.76 3.15
C ASP A 255 -7.54 -5.08 3.12
N HIS A 256 -7.90 -5.57 1.94
CA HIS A 256 -8.58 -6.86 1.77
C HIS A 256 -7.75 -8.03 2.31
N GLU A 257 -6.48 -8.13 1.94
CA GLU A 257 -5.56 -9.17 2.42
C GLU A 257 -5.36 -9.10 3.94
N ALA A 258 -5.22 -7.90 4.48
CA ALA A 258 -5.03 -7.67 5.90
C ALA A 258 -6.29 -8.06 6.70
N ARG A 259 -7.49 -7.72 6.19
CA ARG A 259 -8.78 -8.15 6.78
C ARG A 259 -8.95 -9.65 6.80
N GLU A 260 -8.66 -10.35 5.72
CA GLU A 260 -8.75 -11.80 5.66
C GLU A 260 -7.91 -12.50 6.75
N ARG A 261 -6.78 -11.88 7.13
CA ARG A 261 -5.91 -12.39 8.21
C ARG A 261 -6.38 -11.94 9.59
N ALA A 262 -6.82 -10.70 9.71
CA ALA A 262 -7.27 -10.11 10.97
C ALA A 262 -8.61 -10.66 11.45
N THR A 263 -9.43 -11.19 10.55
CA THR A 263 -10.82 -11.55 10.86
C THR A 263 -11.00 -12.90 11.50
N ARG A 264 -10.08 -13.88 11.39
CA ARG A 264 -10.39 -15.30 11.67
C ARG A 264 -9.42 -15.95 12.65
N TYR A 265 -9.90 -17.00 13.31
CA TYR A 265 -9.12 -17.95 14.13
C TYR A 265 -8.59 -17.46 15.47
N TRP A 266 -9.34 -16.59 16.14
CA TRP A 266 -8.91 -16.05 17.44
C TRP A 266 -9.39 -16.91 18.61
N PRO A 267 -8.49 -17.33 19.52
CA PRO A 267 -8.78 -18.23 20.63
C PRO A 267 -9.42 -17.52 21.84
N PHE A 268 -10.51 -16.78 21.63
CA PHE A 268 -11.28 -16.26 22.75
C PHE A 268 -12.18 -17.35 23.33
N ALA A 269 -12.30 -17.37 24.67
CA ALA A 269 -13.24 -18.25 25.34
C ALA A 269 -14.68 -17.95 24.86
N ALA A 270 -15.47 -18.99 24.62
CA ALA A 270 -16.85 -18.83 24.15
C ALA A 270 -17.71 -18.03 25.15
N THR A 271 -17.42 -18.14 26.45
CA THR A 271 -18.08 -17.34 27.50
C THR A 271 -17.81 -15.85 27.33
N THR A 272 -16.56 -15.47 27.06
CA THR A 272 -16.17 -14.06 26.84
C THR A 272 -16.83 -13.48 25.60
N VAL A 273 -16.79 -14.20 24.48
CA VAL A 273 -17.43 -13.68 23.24
C VAL A 273 -18.95 -13.63 23.40
N ARG A 274 -19.56 -14.59 24.10
CA ARG A 274 -20.99 -14.54 24.42
C ARG A 274 -21.36 -13.27 25.19
N GLU A 275 -20.55 -12.85 26.17
CA GLU A 275 -20.79 -11.60 26.90
C GLU A 275 -20.78 -10.39 25.95
N TRP A 276 -19.83 -10.34 24.99
CA TRP A 276 -19.79 -9.27 23.97
C TRP A 276 -21.02 -9.27 23.06
N LEU A 277 -21.61 -10.44 22.80
CA LEU A 277 -22.78 -10.59 21.93
C LEU A 277 -24.09 -10.29 22.66
N LEU A 278 -24.12 -10.42 23.98
CA LEU A 278 -25.27 -10.08 24.82
C LEU A 278 -25.32 -8.58 25.15
N ASP A 279 -24.15 -7.97 25.35
CA ASP A 279 -24.00 -6.56 25.63
C ASP A 279 -22.89 -5.98 24.73
N ASP A 280 -23.31 -5.24 23.70
CA ASP A 280 -22.40 -4.64 22.74
C ASP A 280 -21.34 -3.77 23.46
N ASP A 281 -21.66 -3.13 24.59
CA ASP A 281 -20.76 -2.23 25.32
C ASP A 281 -19.64 -2.93 26.10
N GLN A 282 -19.77 -4.24 26.34
CA GLN A 282 -18.70 -5.07 26.90
C GLN A 282 -17.69 -5.52 25.84
N GLY A 283 -18.05 -5.40 24.57
CA GLY A 283 -17.24 -5.84 23.44
C GLY A 283 -16.05 -4.93 23.13
N PRO A 284 -15.01 -5.46 22.46
CA PRO A 284 -13.96 -4.65 21.89
C PRO A 284 -14.50 -3.72 20.80
N LEU A 285 -13.96 -2.51 20.75
CA LEU A 285 -14.32 -1.49 19.75
C LEU A 285 -13.36 -1.48 18.57
N ASP A 286 -12.12 -1.90 18.78
CA ASP A 286 -11.08 -1.94 17.75
C ASP A 286 -10.45 -3.31 17.60
N LEU A 287 -9.99 -3.61 16.39
CA LEU A 287 -9.04 -4.68 16.14
C LEU A 287 -7.77 -4.10 15.51
N LEU A 288 -6.63 -4.39 16.13
CA LEU A 288 -5.30 -3.95 15.76
C LEU A 288 -4.50 -5.14 15.23
N LEU A 289 -4.11 -5.10 13.95
CA LEU A 289 -3.24 -6.12 13.37
C LEU A 289 -1.79 -5.65 13.42
N ALA A 290 -1.02 -6.32 14.27
CA ALA A 290 0.40 -6.10 14.42
C ALA A 290 1.20 -7.10 13.60
N VAL A 291 2.14 -6.60 12.80
CA VAL A 291 2.93 -7.43 11.88
C VAL A 291 4.40 -7.45 12.31
N PRO A 292 5.07 -8.61 12.35
CA PRO A 292 6.49 -8.71 12.64
C PRO A 292 7.36 -7.91 11.66
N GLY A 293 8.40 -7.28 12.16
CA GLY A 293 9.43 -6.59 11.38
C GLY A 293 10.75 -6.50 12.15
N THR A 294 11.77 -5.90 11.55
CA THR A 294 13.14 -5.81 12.10
C THR A 294 13.24 -5.14 13.48
N GLY A 295 12.30 -4.25 13.84
CA GLY A 295 12.24 -3.59 15.15
C GLY A 295 11.28 -4.23 16.18
N GLY A 296 10.56 -5.29 15.79
CA GLY A 296 9.50 -5.91 16.57
C GLY A 296 8.17 -5.96 15.81
N THR A 297 7.10 -6.40 16.48
CA THR A 297 5.77 -6.46 15.90
C THR A 297 5.07 -5.11 16.03
N THR A 298 4.80 -4.48 14.89
CA THR A 298 4.27 -3.12 14.81
C THR A 298 2.82 -3.16 14.36
N VAL A 299 1.94 -2.37 14.97
CA VAL A 299 0.55 -2.24 14.51
C VAL A 299 0.54 -1.56 13.14
N ARG A 300 0.11 -2.28 12.10
CA ARG A 300 0.07 -1.77 10.72
C ARG A 300 -1.33 -1.37 10.30
N TYR A 301 -2.30 -2.16 10.73
CA TYR A 301 -3.70 -1.99 10.37
C TYR A 301 -4.55 -1.91 11.64
N ALA A 302 -5.59 -1.10 11.57
CA ALA A 302 -6.57 -0.94 12.62
C ALA A 302 -7.94 -0.80 11.99
N TRP A 303 -8.94 -1.45 12.57
CA TRP A 303 -10.33 -1.37 12.13
C TRP A 303 -11.25 -1.29 13.34
N GLU A 304 -12.43 -0.75 13.12
CA GLU A 304 -13.52 -0.94 14.07
C GLU A 304 -13.99 -2.38 14.05
N VAL A 305 -14.37 -2.89 15.21
CA VAL A 305 -15.15 -4.12 15.30
C VAL A 305 -16.60 -3.77 14.94
N ASN A 306 -17.14 -4.43 13.90
CA ASN A 306 -18.54 -4.26 13.52
C ASN A 306 -19.41 -5.11 14.47
N ARG A 307 -19.69 -4.58 15.66
CA ARG A 307 -20.46 -5.29 16.70
C ARG A 307 -21.84 -5.73 16.20
N ALA A 308 -22.49 -4.94 15.34
CA ALA A 308 -23.81 -5.26 14.79
C ALA A 308 -23.81 -6.42 13.77
N ALA A 309 -22.65 -6.80 13.23
CA ALA A 309 -22.54 -7.93 12.31
C ALA A 309 -22.47 -9.28 13.05
N VAL A 310 -22.69 -10.34 12.29
CA VAL A 310 -22.64 -11.72 12.77
C VAL A 310 -21.19 -12.14 12.93
N PHE A 311 -20.87 -12.79 14.05
CA PHE A 311 -19.54 -13.35 14.31
C PHE A 311 -19.44 -14.74 13.69
N ASP A 312 -18.29 -15.08 13.12
CA ASP A 312 -18.04 -16.47 12.72
C ASP A 312 -17.55 -17.26 13.94
N PHE A 313 -17.96 -18.51 14.09
CA PHE A 313 -17.42 -19.43 15.08
C PHE A 313 -16.98 -20.72 14.40
N TYR A 314 -15.81 -21.23 14.75
CA TYR A 314 -15.22 -22.45 14.18
C TYR A 314 -15.26 -23.55 15.25
N PRO A 315 -16.33 -24.37 15.33
CA PRO A 315 -16.54 -25.29 16.46
C PRO A 315 -15.43 -26.31 16.62
N ALA A 316 -14.88 -26.82 15.51
CA ALA A 316 -13.83 -27.84 15.50
C ALA A 316 -12.54 -27.42 16.24
N ILE A 317 -12.26 -26.12 16.30
CA ILE A 317 -11.06 -25.56 16.95
C ILE A 317 -11.39 -24.54 18.05
N GLY A 318 -12.67 -24.33 18.34
CA GLY A 318 -13.14 -23.38 19.35
C GLY A 318 -12.64 -21.96 19.13
N ARG A 319 -12.64 -21.46 17.88
CA ARG A 319 -12.09 -20.15 17.54
C ARG A 319 -13.11 -19.23 16.90
N TRP A 320 -12.83 -17.94 16.94
CA TRP A 320 -13.76 -16.90 16.51
C TRP A 320 -13.27 -16.13 15.30
N GLY A 321 -14.21 -15.78 14.44
CA GLY A 321 -14.05 -14.73 13.45
C GLY A 321 -14.73 -13.44 13.89
N ILE A 322 -13.99 -12.34 13.91
CA ILE A 322 -14.42 -11.03 14.38
C ILE A 322 -14.77 -10.18 13.14
N PRO A 323 -16.02 -9.70 13.03
CA PRO A 323 -16.42 -8.87 11.90
C PRO A 323 -15.77 -7.50 11.99
N LEU A 324 -15.18 -7.04 10.88
CA LEU A 324 -14.48 -5.77 10.79
C LEU A 324 -15.32 -4.71 10.05
N GLY A 325 -15.39 -3.51 10.62
CA GLY A 325 -16.04 -2.34 10.06
C GLY A 325 -15.07 -1.45 9.27
N ARG A 326 -15.16 -0.13 9.46
CA ARG A 326 -14.29 0.83 8.77
C ARG A 326 -12.83 0.71 9.21
N ALA A 327 -11.91 1.02 8.30
CA ALA A 327 -10.50 1.17 8.64
C ALA A 327 -10.29 2.43 9.48
N LEU A 328 -9.47 2.33 10.51
CA LEU A 328 -9.13 3.40 11.44
C LEU A 328 -7.74 3.93 11.12
N LEU A 329 -7.65 4.74 10.08
CA LEU A 329 -6.36 5.18 9.56
C LEU A 329 -5.59 6.06 10.56
N ASP A 330 -6.30 6.77 11.44
CA ASP A 330 -5.69 7.71 12.38
C ASP A 330 -5.62 7.13 13.80
N HIS A 331 -5.75 5.80 13.94
CA HIS A 331 -5.70 5.14 15.23
C HIS A 331 -4.32 5.33 15.90
N PRO A 332 -4.23 5.81 17.16
CA PRO A 332 -2.96 6.20 17.78
C PRO A 332 -1.92 5.08 17.92
N ALA A 333 -2.37 3.82 17.99
CA ALA A 333 -1.47 2.66 18.01
C ALA A 333 -0.78 2.37 16.66
N ARG A 334 -1.28 2.88 15.52
CA ARG A 334 -0.70 2.57 14.20
C ARG A 334 0.75 3.09 14.11
N GLY A 335 1.61 2.26 13.52
CA GLY A 335 3.05 2.54 13.42
C GLY A 335 3.83 2.28 14.72
N LEU A 336 3.18 1.87 15.82
CA LEU A 336 3.84 1.64 17.10
C LEU A 336 4.04 0.14 17.38
N CYS A 337 5.15 -0.16 18.06
CA CYS A 337 5.36 -1.45 18.70
C CYS A 337 4.84 -1.36 20.13
N LEU A 338 3.74 -2.06 20.40
CA LEU A 338 3.09 -2.04 21.70
C LEU A 338 3.87 -2.91 22.68
N VAL A 339 4.29 -2.29 23.79
CA VAL A 339 5.03 -2.94 24.86
C VAL A 339 4.31 -2.81 26.20
N GLU A 340 4.72 -3.61 27.16
CA GLU A 340 4.26 -3.57 28.54
C GLU A 340 5.39 -3.96 29.49
N ASP A 341 5.31 -3.46 30.72
CA ASP A 341 6.13 -4.00 31.80
C ASP A 341 5.54 -5.31 32.31
N ARG A 342 6.42 -6.29 32.57
CA ARG A 342 6.15 -7.56 33.24
C ARG A 342 7.04 -7.63 34.48
N GLU A 343 6.68 -8.45 35.47
CA GLU A 343 7.33 -8.50 36.79
C GLU A 343 8.87 -8.44 36.74
N GLU A 344 9.49 -9.16 35.80
CA GLU A 344 10.95 -9.24 35.68
C GLU A 344 11.54 -8.44 34.50
N ARG A 345 10.71 -7.88 33.62
CA ARG A 345 11.16 -7.28 32.35
C ARG A 345 10.33 -6.08 31.96
N LYS A 346 11.00 -4.95 31.73
CA LYS A 346 10.37 -3.71 31.23
C LYS A 346 10.31 -3.68 29.71
N GLY A 347 9.26 -3.05 29.18
CA GLY A 347 9.10 -2.83 27.74
C GLY A 347 9.05 -4.13 26.91
N VAL A 348 8.46 -5.20 27.44
CA VAL A 348 8.24 -6.45 26.73
C VAL A 348 7.14 -6.24 25.71
N GLN A 349 7.40 -6.61 24.45
CA GLN A 349 6.37 -6.53 23.42
C GLN A 349 5.18 -7.43 23.76
N VAL A 350 3.97 -6.90 23.66
CA VAL A 350 2.73 -7.56 24.13
C VAL A 350 2.58 -8.97 23.56
N LEU A 351 2.89 -9.17 22.27
CA LEU A 351 2.80 -10.45 21.55
C LEU A 351 4.17 -11.05 21.20
N LEU A 352 5.24 -10.75 21.98
CA LEU A 352 6.61 -11.18 21.66
C LEU A 352 6.72 -12.68 21.36
N ASN A 353 6.15 -13.52 22.23
CA ASN A 353 6.33 -14.97 22.21
C ASN A 353 5.26 -15.73 21.40
N HIS A 354 4.30 -15.03 20.79
CA HIS A 354 3.25 -15.69 20.02
C HIS A 354 3.69 -15.82 18.56
N VAL A 355 3.61 -17.01 17.97
CA VAL A 355 3.78 -17.17 16.50
C VAL A 355 2.54 -16.63 15.78
N ALA A 356 1.36 -17.06 16.25
CA ALA A 356 0.07 -16.44 16.00
C ALA A 356 -0.61 -16.25 17.36
N GLY A 357 -1.02 -15.02 17.68
CA GLY A 357 -1.58 -14.72 18.99
C GLY A 357 -2.54 -13.55 18.94
N CYS A 358 -3.47 -13.54 19.87
CA CYS A 358 -4.34 -12.41 20.12
C CYS A 358 -4.29 -12.04 21.60
N ARG A 359 -4.64 -10.80 21.91
CA ARG A 359 -4.86 -10.33 23.27
C ARG A 359 -5.92 -9.25 23.28
N LEU A 360 -6.81 -9.30 24.27
CA LEU A 360 -7.70 -8.19 24.58
C LEU A 360 -6.93 -7.17 25.42
N LEU A 361 -6.88 -5.93 24.95
CA LEU A 361 -6.29 -4.78 25.64
C LEU A 361 -7.42 -3.95 26.21
N ILE A 362 -7.49 -3.88 27.54
CA ILE A 362 -8.47 -3.07 28.27
C ILE A 362 -7.67 -1.95 28.95
N PRO A 363 -7.87 -0.69 28.56
CA PRO A 363 -7.09 0.45 29.06
C PRO A 363 -7.35 0.79 30.53
#